data_AF-A0A925F8T3-F1
#
_entry.id   AF-A0A925F8T3-F1
#
_cell.length_a   1.000
_cell.length_b   1.000
_cell.length_c   1.000
_cell.angle_alpha   90.00
_cell.angle_beta   90.00
_cell.angle_gamma   90.00
#
_symmetry.space_group_name_H-M   'P 1'
#
loop_
_entity.id
_entity.type
_entity.pdbx_description
1 polymer ?
#
loop_
_entity_poly.entity_id
_entity_poly.type
_entity_poly.pdbx_seq_one_letter_code
_entity_poly.pdbx_strand_id
1 'polypeptide(L)' 'MTAVRTNELTDGYELVFESKDGLAGQLAEFVQFERECCPWLALSLTFEPQNGPVRLRLGNSPETKDVVKTMFIAQVEPAK' A
#
# COMPACT_ATOMS: atom_id res chain seq x y z
N MET A 1 -1.51 -10.63 3.43
CA MET A 1 -0.40 -9.66 3.39
C MET A 1 -0.55 -8.74 4.59
N THR A 2 0.33 -8.83 5.59
CA THR A 2 0.23 -7.97 6.80
C THR A 2 1.33 -6.93 6.76
N ALA A 3 0.97 -5.65 6.81
CA ALA A 3 1.94 -4.58 6.89
C ALA A 3 2.62 -4.60 8.26
N VAL A 4 3.94 -4.49 8.28
CA VAL A 4 4.71 -4.36 9.54
C VAL A 4 4.75 -2.92 10.03
N ARG A 5 4.47 -1.97 9.14
CA ARG A 5 4.38 -0.56 9.46
C ARG A 5 3.45 0.16 8.49
N THR A 6 2.70 1.12 9.01
CA THR A 6 1.90 2.07 8.22
C THR A 6 2.40 3.48 8.52
N ASN A 7 2.81 4.19 7.49
CA ASN A 7 3.23 5.57 7.55
C ASN A 7 2.13 6.44 6.94
N GLU A 8 1.57 7.36 7.73
CA GLU A 8 0.69 8.39 7.20
C GLU A 8 1.53 9.51 6.57
N LEU A 9 1.22 9.87 5.31
CA LEU A 9 1.88 10.94 4.57
C LEU A 9 0.93 12.13 4.40
N THR A 10 1.43 13.26 3.90
CA THR A 10 0.60 14.44 3.60
C THR A 10 -0.43 14.20 2.49
N ASP A 11 -0.12 13.29 1.58
CA ASP A 11 -0.85 13.07 0.33
C ASP A 11 -1.30 11.61 0.13
N GLY A 12 -1.20 10.79 1.18
CA GLY A 12 -1.56 9.39 1.11
C GLY A 12 -1.02 8.58 2.28
N TYR A 13 -0.81 7.29 2.03
CA TYR A 13 -0.29 6.33 2.99
C TYR A 13 0.80 5.47 2.36
N GLU A 14 1.75 5.04 3.18
CA GLU A 14 2.75 4.06 2.81
C GLU A 14 2.67 2.86 3.76
N LEU A 15 2.46 1.68 3.19
CA LEU A 15 2.49 0.40 3.89
C LEU A 15 3.84 -0.26 3.64
N VAL A 16 4.51 -0.66 4.70
CA VAL A 16 5.79 -1.37 4.63
C VAL A 16 5.56 -2.83 4.99
N PHE A 17 6.09 -3.72 4.15
CA PHE A 17 6.01 -5.16 4.32
C PHE A 17 7.42 -5.74 4.37
N GLU A 18 7.64 -6.72 5.24
CA GLU A 18 8.85 -7.54 5.17
C GLU A 18 8.84 -8.39 3.90
N SER A 19 9.94 -8.40 3.15
CA SER A 19 10.08 -9.31 2.01
C SER A 19 9.98 -10.76 2.47
N LYS A 20 9.03 -11.49 1.89
CA LYS A 20 8.80 -12.93 2.08
C LYS A 20 8.48 -13.53 0.72
N ASP A 21 8.75 -14.82 0.54
CA ASP A 21 8.44 -15.52 -0.70
C ASP A 21 6.98 -15.30 -1.12
N GLY A 22 6.79 -14.94 -2.38
CA GLY A 22 5.47 -14.69 -2.97
C GLY A 22 4.80 -13.37 -2.58
N LEU A 23 5.36 -12.56 -1.67
CA LEU A 23 4.76 -11.27 -1.30
C LEU A 23 4.73 -10.28 -2.48
N ALA A 24 5.83 -10.20 -3.24
CA ALA A 24 5.94 -9.30 -4.38
C ALA A 24 4.85 -9.56 -5.43
N GLY A 25 4.59 -10.84 -5.72
CA GLY A 25 3.53 -11.25 -6.64
C GLY A 25 2.13 -10.88 -6.14
N GLN A 26 1.85 -11.14 -4.86
CA GLN A 26 0.57 -10.76 -4.24
C GLN A 26 0.35 -9.24 -4.25
N LEU A 27 1.40 -8.46 -3.96
CA LEU A 27 1.33 -6.99 -4.02
C LEU A 27 1.08 -6.50 -5.46
N ALA A 28 1.74 -7.11 -6.46
CA ALA A 28 1.52 -6.77 -7.86
C ALA A 28 0.09 -7.11 -8.31
N GLU A 29 -0.43 -8.27 -7.93
CA GLU A 29 -1.82 -8.68 -8.22
C GLU A 29 -2.83 -7.71 -7.59
N PHE A 30 -2.61 -7.33 -6.34
CA PHE A 30 -3.41 -6.30 -5.66
C PHE A 30 -3.40 -4.97 -6.44
N VAL A 31 -2.22 -4.48 -6.83
CA VAL A 31 -2.10 -3.25 -7.62
C VAL A 31 -2.85 -3.36 -8.94
N GLN A 32 -2.78 -4.50 -9.63
CA GLN A 32 -3.49 -4.70 -10.88
C GLN A 32 -5.01 -4.66 -10.68
N PHE A 33 -5.53 -5.35 -9.67
CA PHE A 33 -6.95 -5.33 -9.32
C PHE A 33 -7.44 -3.92 -9.00
N GLU A 34 -6.69 -3.18 -8.17
CA GLU A 34 -7.08 -1.82 -7.78
C GLU A 34 -7.02 -0.82 -8.93
N ARG A 35 -6.15 -1.03 -9.93
CA ARG A 35 -6.15 -0.20 -11.13
C ARG A 35 -7.43 -0.36 -11.97
N GLU A 36 -8.08 -1.51 -11.89
CA GLU A 36 -9.37 -1.78 -12.54
C GLU A 36 -10.55 -1.28 -11.70
N CYS A 37 -10.52 -1.52 -10.38
CA CYS A 37 -11.59 -1.11 -9.45
C CYS A 37 -11.58 0.40 -9.15
N CYS A 38 -10.39 0.98 -9.01
CA CYS A 38 -10.12 2.35 -8.57
C CYS A 38 -9.12 3.07 -9.51
N PRO A 39 -9.47 3.34 -10.78
CA PRO A 39 -8.53 3.87 -11.79
C PRO A 39 -7.98 5.27 -11.47
N TRP A 40 -8.60 5.98 -10.52
CA TRP A 40 -8.17 7.28 -10.03
C TRP A 40 -7.09 7.19 -8.94
N LEU A 41 -6.90 6.02 -8.32
CA LEU A 41 -5.99 5.85 -7.19
C LEU A 41 -4.55 5.67 -7.69
N ALA A 42 -3.66 6.56 -7.26
CA ALA A 42 -2.23 6.41 -7.49
C ALA A 42 -1.66 5.30 -6.58
N LEU A 43 -0.97 4.34 -7.19
CA LEU A 43 -0.38 3.18 -6.51
C LEU A 43 1.08 3.05 -6.93
N SER A 44 1.99 2.89 -5.96
CA SER A 44 3.41 2.65 -6.24
C SER A 44 3.95 1.52 -5.38
N LEU A 45 4.68 0.59 -6.01
CA LEU A 45 5.44 -0.45 -5.33
C LEU A 45 6.93 -0.16 -5.45
N THR A 46 7.60 -0.07 -4.30
CA THR A 46 9.05 0.14 -4.21
C THR A 46 9.69 -1.06 -3.52
N PHE A 47 10.67 -1.67 -4.20
CA PHE A 47 11.45 -2.80 -3.69
C PHE A 47 12.82 -2.30 -3.23
N GLU A 48 13.11 -2.45 -1.94
CA GLU A 48 14.43 -2.10 -1.41
C GLU A 48 15.48 -3.14 -1.83
N PRO A 49 16.75 -2.73 -2.00
CA PRO A 49 17.83 -3.63 -2.40
C PRO A 49 18.02 -4.81 -1.42
N GLN A 50 18.67 -5.87 -1.91
CA GLN A 50 19.02 -7.06 -1.12
C GLN A 50 17.82 -7.83 -0.54
N ASN A 51 16.72 -7.95 -1.30
CA ASN A 51 15.44 -8.50 -0.81
C ASN A 51 14.98 -7.80 0.47
N GLY A 52 15.19 -6.48 0.53
CA GLY A 52 14.72 -5.65 1.62
C GLY A 52 13.19 -5.52 1.63
N PRO A 53 12.65 -4.71 2.55
CA PRO A 53 11.23 -4.46 2.66
C PRO A 53 10.62 -3.94 1.35
N VAL A 54 9.36 -4.29 1.12
CA VAL A 54 8.57 -3.75 0.01
C VAL A 54 7.66 -2.66 0.55
N ARG A 55 7.63 -1.51 -0.10
CA ARG A 55 6.76 -0.38 0.26
C ARG A 55 5.66 -0.24 -0.78
N LEU A 56 4.41 -0.18 -0.33
CA LEU A 56 3.25 0.13 -1.14
C LEU A 56 2.75 1.53 -0.75
N ARG A 57 2.79 2.47 -1.69
CA ARG A 57 2.21 3.80 -1.52
C ARG A 57 0.82 3.84 -2.16
N LEU A 58 -0.12 4.40 -1.42
CA LEU A 58 -1.52 4.61 -1.80
C LEU A 58 -1.80 6.11 -1.77
N GLY A 59 -2.19 6.67 -2.91
CA GLY A 59 -2.44 8.10 -3.07
C GLY A 59 -1.19 8.92 -3.42
N ASN A 60 -1.45 10.08 -4.02
CA ASN A 60 -0.45 11.06 -4.44
C ASN A 60 -0.95 12.51 -4.27
N SER A 61 -2.09 12.72 -3.63
CA SER A 61 -2.67 14.04 -3.39
C SER A 61 -3.43 14.08 -2.05
N PRO A 62 -3.47 15.24 -1.37
CA PRO A 62 -4.22 15.39 -0.11
C PRO A 62 -5.69 15.02 -0.24
N GLU A 63 -6.33 15.34 -1.38
CA GLU A 63 -7.73 15.00 -1.67
C GLU A 63 -7.98 13.49 -1.69
N THR A 64 -7.01 12.73 -2.20
CA THR A 64 -7.08 11.27 -2.27
C THR A 64 -6.85 10.61 -0.91
N LYS A 65 -6.11 11.26 -0.01
CA LYS A 65 -5.70 10.70 1.29
C LYS A 65 -6.88 10.25 2.13
N ASP A 66 -7.92 11.09 2.27
CA ASP A 66 -9.09 10.76 3.11
C ASP A 66 -9.84 9.54 2.57
N VAL A 67 -10.00 9.43 1.25
CA VAL A 67 -10.63 8.26 0.61
C VAL A 67 -9.79 7.01 0.86
N VAL A 68 -8.47 7.10 0.72
CA VAL A 68 -7.55 5.99 0.97
C VAL A 68 -7.64 5.52 2.43
N LYS A 69 -7.71 6.45 3.38
CA LYS A 69 -7.82 6.13 4.81
C LYS A 69 -9.05 5.27 5.08
N THR A 70 -10.20 5.69 4.60
CA THR A 70 -11.49 5.02 4.83
C THR A 70 -11.56 3.66 4.13
N MET A 71 -11.05 3.56 2.91
CA MET A 71 -11.20 2.35 2.10
C MET A 71 -10.14 1.27 2.37
N PHE A 72 -8.89 1.67 2.62
CA PHE A 72 -7.76 0.73 2.66
C PHE A 72 -7.14 0.62 4.05
N ILE A 73 -6.95 1.74 4.74
CA ILE A 73 -6.17 1.75 5.99
C ILE A 73 -7.00 1.28 7.18
N ALA A 74 -8.27 1.66 7.27
CA ALA A 74 -9.18 1.21 8.33
C ALA A 74 -9.36 -0.32 8.37
N GLN A 75 -8.98 -1.05 7.32
CA GLN A 75 -9.02 -2.51 7.23
C GLN A 75 -7.65 -3.18 7.52
N VAL A 76 -6.57 -2.40 7.60
CA VAL A 76 -5.17 -2.88 7.75
C VAL A 76 -4.62 -2.57 9.14
N GLU A 77 -5.31 -1.78 9.96
CA GLU A 77 -4.94 -1.60 11.37
C GLU A 77 -4.96 -2.98 12.08
N PRO A 78 -3.85 -3.39 12.73
CA PRO A 78 -3.88 -4.59 13.55
C PRO A 78 -4.91 -4.35 14.66
N ALA A 79 -5.88 -5.26 14.77
CA ALA A 79 -6.80 -5.31 15.90
C ALA A 79 -5.97 -5.17 17.19
N LYS A 80 -6.29 -4.14 17.98
CA LYS A 80 -5.70 -3.90 19.29
C LYS A 80 -5.80 -5.14 20.19
#